data_AF-A0A846HC45-F1
#
_entry.id   AF-A0A846HC45-F1
#
_cell.length_a   1.000
_cell.length_b   1.000
_cell.length_c   1.000
_cell.angle_alpha   90.00
_cell.angle_beta   90.00
_cell.angle_gamma   90.00
#
_symmetry.space_group_name_H-M   'P 1'
#
loop_
_entity.id
_entity.type
_entity.pdbx_description
1 polymer ?
#
loop_
_entity_poly.entity_id
_entity_poly.type
_entity_poly.pdbx_seq_one_letter_code
_entity_poly.pdbx_strand_id
1 'polypeptide(L)' 'MCKHNSTKRTYVNYSTNPEVYASLLMAMKERDWKAMVELFDREDGDEIEADINSKLRTVIPEPCWEDDTFDFLREYL' A
#
# COMPACT_ATOMS: atom_id res chain seq x y z
N MET A 1 -14.16 5.10 49.57
CA MET A 1 -14.29 3.86 48.76
C MET A 1 -14.63 4.25 47.33
N CYS A 2 -13.62 4.30 46.45
CA CYS A 2 -13.78 4.69 45.05
C CYS A 2 -14.27 3.49 44.22
N LYS A 3 -15.44 3.64 43.60
CA LYS A 3 -16.03 2.63 42.72
C LYS A 3 -15.17 2.51 41.46
N HIS A 4 -14.90 1.28 41.05
CA HIS A 4 -14.11 0.97 39.86
C HIS A 4 -14.95 1.24 38.62
N ASN A 5 -14.48 2.15 37.77
CA ASN A 5 -15.12 2.47 36.50
C ASN A 5 -14.60 1.47 35.47
N SER A 6 -15.30 0.34 35.28
CA SER A 6 -15.00 -0.57 34.17
C SER A 6 -15.41 0.08 32.86
N THR A 7 -14.42 0.62 32.13
CA THR A 7 -14.57 1.08 30.75
C THR A 7 -14.97 -0.11 29.88
N LYS A 8 -16.23 -0.17 29.47
CA LYS A 8 -16.70 -1.14 28.47
C LYS A 8 -16.08 -0.76 27.12
N ARG A 9 -15.10 -1.55 26.67
CA ARG A 9 -14.56 -1.50 25.31
C ARG A 9 -15.67 -1.94 24.35
N THR A 10 -16.27 -0.99 23.65
CA THR A 10 -17.29 -1.25 22.63
C THR A 10 -16.61 -1.86 21.40
N TYR A 11 -16.90 -3.12 21.11
CA TYR A 11 -16.57 -3.72 19.83
C TYR A 11 -17.44 -3.09 18.74
N VAL A 12 -16.82 -2.48 17.74
CA VAL A 12 -17.51 -2.00 16.54
C VAL A 12 -18.00 -3.23 15.79
N ASN A 13 -19.30 -3.50 15.85
CA ASN A 13 -19.93 -4.57 15.08
C ASN A 13 -20.12 -4.05 13.65
N TYR A 14 -19.21 -4.44 12.75
CA TYR A 14 -19.36 -4.23 11.31
C TYR A 14 -20.40 -5.21 10.76
N SER A 15 -21.68 -4.97 11.05
CA SER A 15 -22.76 -5.51 10.23
C SER A 15 -22.79 -4.69 8.93
N THR A 16 -21.78 -4.88 8.10
CA THR A 16 -21.57 -4.13 6.85
C THR A 16 -22.28 -4.85 5.72
N ASN A 17 -23.24 -4.17 5.08
CA ASN A 17 -23.75 -4.59 3.79
C ASN A 17 -22.57 -4.55 2.78
N PRO A 18 -22.13 -5.70 2.22
CA PRO A 18 -20.97 -5.77 1.32
C PRO A 18 -21.12 -4.87 0.09
N GLU A 19 -22.34 -4.67 -0.38
CA GLU A 19 -22.65 -3.91 -1.60
C GLU A 19 -22.40 -2.41 -1.42
N VAL A 20 -22.69 -1.88 -0.23
CA VAL A 20 -22.45 -0.47 0.10
C VAL A 20 -20.94 -0.21 0.28
N TYR A 21 -20.23 -1.15 0.90
CA TYR A 21 -18.78 -1.06 1.07
C TYR A 21 -18.04 -1.17 -0.27
N ALA A 22 -18.41 -2.13 -1.13
CA ALA A 22 -17.83 -2.29 -2.46
C ALA A 22 -18.04 -1.03 -3.33
N SER A 23 -19.23 -0.42 -3.26
CA SER A 23 -19.54 0.81 -4.02
C SER A 23 -18.73 2.03 -3.56
N LEU A 24 -18.50 2.17 -2.24
CA LEU A 24 -17.65 3.23 -1.70
C LEU A 24 -16.18 3.05 -2.12
N LEU A 25 -15.69 1.80 -2.08
CA LEU A 25 -14.34 1.46 -2.54
C LEU A 25 -14.16 1.70 -4.04
N MET A 26 -15.19 1.49 -4.85
CA MET A 26 -15.16 1.75 -6.30
C MET A 26 -15.00 3.25 -6.62
N ALA A 27 -15.76 4.13 -5.96
CA ALA A 27 -15.61 5.58 -6.12
C ALA A 27 -14.24 6.10 -5.62
N MET A 28 -13.70 5.47 -4.57
CA MET A 28 -12.34 5.73 -4.10
C MET A 28 -11.31 5.32 -5.18
N LYS A 29 -11.50 4.13 -5.77
CA LYS A 29 -10.66 3.59 -6.85
C LYS A 29 -10.66 4.48 -8.10
N GLU A 30 -11.79 5.08 -8.47
CA GLU A 30 -11.85 6.00 -9.63
C GLU A 30 -11.07 7.30 -9.39
N ARG A 31 -11.18 7.88 -8.18
CA ARG A 31 -10.38 9.04 -7.80
C ARG A 31 -8.90 8.74 -7.78
N ASP A 32 -8.52 7.61 -7.19
CA ASP A 32 -7.13 7.18 -7.09
C ASP A 32 -6.57 6.89 -8.49
N TRP A 33 -7.37 6.25 -9.36
CA TRP A 33 -7.02 6.04 -10.76
C TRP A 33 -6.75 7.35 -11.49
N LYS A 34 -7.65 8.33 -11.35
CA LYS A 34 -7.47 9.65 -11.96
C LYS A 34 -6.20 10.34 -11.46
N ALA A 35 -5.95 10.32 -10.15
CA ALA A 35 -4.74 10.91 -9.57
C ALA A 35 -3.47 10.22 -10.07
N MET A 36 -3.50 8.90 -10.25
CA MET A 36 -2.39 8.15 -10.84
C MET A 36 -2.16 8.52 -12.30
N VAL A 37 -3.23 8.61 -13.10
CA VAL A 37 -3.12 9.05 -14.50
C VAL A 37 -2.53 10.45 -14.58
N GLU A 38 -3.01 11.41 -13.79
CA GLU A 38 -2.47 12.78 -13.77
C GLU A 38 -1.01 12.83 -13.27
N LEU A 39 -0.63 11.98 -12.31
CA LEU A 39 0.73 11.92 -11.79
C LEU A 39 1.73 11.35 -12.82
N PHE A 40 1.27 10.42 -13.65
CA PHE A 40 2.09 9.72 -14.65
C PHE A 40 1.88 10.23 -16.09
N ASP A 41 1.01 11.21 -16.31
CA ASP A 41 0.85 11.95 -17.58
C ASP A 41 1.99 12.96 -17.75
N ARG A 42 3.20 12.43 -17.89
CA ARG A 42 4.45 13.17 -17.93
C ARG A 42 5.10 13.01 -19.30
N GLU A 43 5.42 14.13 -19.94
CA GLU A 43 6.12 14.14 -21.23
C GLU A 43 7.59 13.71 -21.11
N ASP A 44 8.18 13.86 -19.92
CA ASP A 44 9.58 13.53 -19.62
C ASP A 44 9.80 12.05 -19.21
N GLY A 45 8.81 11.18 -19.42
CA GLY A 45 8.88 9.76 -19.05
C GLY A 45 10.09 9.03 -19.66
N ASP A 46 10.33 9.24 -20.95
CA ASP A 46 11.43 8.61 -21.69
C ASP A 46 12.81 9.09 -21.18
N GLU A 47 12.93 10.36 -20.80
CA GLU A 47 14.17 10.92 -20.24
C GLU A 47 14.47 10.37 -18.84
N ILE A 48 13.44 10.25 -18.00
CA ILE A 48 13.54 9.62 -16.68
C ILE A 48 13.93 8.15 -16.82
N GLU A 49 13.31 7.42 -17.75
CA GLU A 49 13.66 6.03 -18.02
C GLU A 49 15.13 5.91 -18.44
N ALA A 50 15.59 6.76 -19.36
CA ALA A 50 16.98 6.77 -19.81
C ALA A 50 17.95 7.08 -18.66
N ASP A 51 17.65 8.06 -17.81
CA ASP A 51 18.45 8.41 -16.64
C ASP A 51 18.52 7.27 -15.62
N ILE A 52 17.38 6.67 -15.27
CA ILE A 52 17.30 5.51 -14.38
C ILE A 52 18.12 4.36 -14.94
N ASN A 53 17.93 4.01 -16.21
CA ASN A 53 18.66 2.94 -16.87
C ASN A 53 20.17 3.21 -16.90
N SER A 54 20.59 4.47 -17.12
CA SER A 54 21.99 4.85 -17.09
C SER A 54 22.60 4.62 -15.70
N LYS A 55 21.88 4.99 -14.63
CA LYS A 55 22.33 4.86 -13.23
C LYS A 55 22.30 3.42 -12.74
N LEU A 56 21.22 2.67 -13.02
CA LEU A 56 21.12 1.26 -12.63
C LEU A 56 22.19 0.40 -13.32
N ARG A 57 22.63 0.75 -14.54
CA ARG A 57 23.77 0.06 -15.18
C ARG A 57 25.11 0.32 -14.48
N THR A 58 25.23 1.43 -13.75
CA THR A 58 26.44 1.75 -12.96
C THR A 58 26.42 1.14 -11.56
N VAL A 59 25.24 0.71 -11.10
CA VAL A 59 25.05 0.04 -9.82
C VAL A 59 24.80 -1.43 -10.13
N ILE A 60 25.84 -2.26 -10.07
CA ILE A 60 25.63 -3.71 -9.92
C ILE A 60 25.40 -3.91 -8.42
N PRO A 61 24.15 -4.01 -7.92
CA PRO A 61 23.97 -4.49 -6.57
C PRO A 61 24.55 -5.91 -6.52
N GLU A 62 25.25 -6.25 -5.45
CA GLU A 62 25.48 -7.67 -5.18
C GLU A 62 24.12 -8.37 -5.23
N PRO A 63 23.98 -9.46 -5.99
CA PRO A 63 22.73 -10.18 -5.97
C PRO A 63 22.47 -10.58 -4.52
N CYS A 64 21.30 -10.20 -4.01
CA CYS A 64 20.82 -10.58 -2.70
C CYS A 64 20.53 -12.10 -2.76
N TRP A 65 21.56 -12.92 -2.52
CA TRP A 65 21.47 -14.38 -2.46
C TRP A 65 21.02 -14.90 -1.08
N GLU A 66 20.59 -14.02 -0.18
CA GLU A 66 20.03 -14.45 1.11
C GLU A 66 18.72 -15.19 0.83
N ASP A 67 18.73 -16.52 0.97
CA ASP A 67 17.64 -17.43 0.58
C ASP A 67 16.28 -17.13 1.25
N ASP A 68 16.25 -16.28 2.29
CA ASP A 68 15.09 -16.09 3.17
C ASP A 68 14.84 -14.61 3.56
N THR A 69 14.90 -13.66 2.62
CA THR A 69 14.61 -12.23 2.90
C THR A 69 13.23 -11.95 3.50
N PHE A 70 12.31 -12.91 3.38
CA PHE A 70 10.92 -12.81 3.84
C PHE A 70 10.57 -13.79 4.95
N ASP A 71 11.55 -14.43 5.58
CA ASP A 71 11.29 -15.41 6.65
C ASP A 71 10.50 -14.83 7.82
N PHE A 72 10.63 -13.53 8.07
CA PHE A 72 9.86 -12.80 9.06
C PHE A 72 8.35 -12.78 8.75
N LEU A 73 7.93 -12.90 7.49
CA LEU A 73 6.52 -12.89 7.09
C LEU A 73 5.81 -14.21 7.41
N ARG A 74 6.53 -15.30 7.63
CA ARG A 74 5.92 -16.59 8.02
C ARG A 74 5.29 -16.55 9.41
N GLU A 75 5.61 -15.56 10.23
CA GLU A 75 4.94 -15.35 11.53
C GLU A 75 3.57 -14.65 11.38
N TYR A 76 3.33 -14.00 10.23
CA TYR A 76 2.15 -13.17 9.99
C TYR A 76 1.17 -13.74 8.96
N LEU A 77 1.57 -14.78 8.21
CA LEU A 77 0.76 -15.52 7.22
C LEU A 77 0.34 -16.90 7.75
#